data_AF-A0A843LIQ3-F1
#
_entry.id   AF-A0A843LIQ3-F1
#
_cell.length_a   1.000
_cell.length_b   1.000
_cell.length_c   1.000
_cell.angle_alpha   90.00
_cell.angle_beta   90.00
_cell.angle_gamma   90.00
#
_symmetry.space_group_name_H-M   'P 1'
#
loop_
_entity.id
_entity.type
_entity.pdbx_description
1 polymer ?
#
loop_
_entity_poly.entity_id
_entity_poly.type
_entity_poly.pdbx_seq_one_letter_code
_entity_poly.pdbx_strand_id
1 'polypeptide(L)'
;MSNSIIPRPRSTWKIVPGILLVVALLLFAGCVGPFEPGPSEIPGEQLTVMPTPTPTVSAEQTSTQTLRNGPAELATSGYIERSYGYVPYSTPPEHRLTMIESNSRKDASGNIIIYGRMKNEGPGSLSYLQVTFNLYDNSGNLLGNAHAHVEYFGAGQTWHFQADPVPATNYQYFKIAGVMAQ
;
A
#
# COMPACT_ATOMS: atom_id res chain seq x y z
N MET A 1 -29.96 -12.39 61.35
CA MET A 1 -30.09 -10.92 61.26
C MET A 1 -28.91 -10.40 60.47
N SER A 2 -29.20 -9.68 59.39
CA SER A 2 -28.28 -9.13 58.39
C SER A 2 -27.51 -7.92 58.95
N ASN A 3 -26.27 -7.69 58.49
CA ASN A 3 -25.89 -6.41 57.87
C ASN A 3 -24.45 -6.42 57.32
N SER A 4 -24.37 -6.38 55.99
CA SER A 4 -23.18 -6.08 55.19
C SER A 4 -22.74 -4.63 55.34
N ILE A 5 -21.43 -4.40 55.47
CA ILE A 5 -20.80 -3.08 55.38
C ILE A 5 -20.25 -2.91 53.96
N ILE A 6 -20.86 -2.02 53.19
CA ILE A 6 -20.43 -1.61 51.85
C ILE A 6 -19.59 -0.32 51.98
N PRO A 7 -18.34 -0.25 51.51
CA PRO A 7 -17.67 1.03 51.33
C PRO A 7 -18.12 1.70 50.03
N ARG A 8 -18.59 2.95 50.12
CA ARG A 8 -18.95 3.78 48.95
C ARG A 8 -17.69 4.32 48.26
N PRO A 9 -17.66 4.41 46.91
CA PRO A 9 -16.60 5.14 46.22
C PRO A 9 -16.82 6.66 46.31
N ARG A 10 -15.77 7.40 46.66
CA ARG A 10 -15.71 8.87 46.57
C ARG A 10 -15.48 9.25 45.10
N SER A 11 -16.54 9.64 44.41
CA SER A 11 -16.51 10.29 43.11
C SER A 11 -16.18 11.77 43.30
N THR A 12 -15.03 12.21 42.80
CA THR A 12 -14.72 13.64 42.60
C THR A 12 -14.62 13.91 41.11
N TRP A 13 -15.79 14.16 40.51
CA TRP A 13 -15.96 14.69 39.17
C TRP A 13 -15.56 16.16 39.17
N LYS A 14 -14.41 16.50 38.58
CA LYS A 14 -14.08 17.90 38.27
C LYS A 14 -14.67 18.26 36.92
N ILE A 15 -15.64 19.16 36.95
CA ILE A 15 -16.27 19.83 35.81
C ILE A 15 -15.22 20.76 35.19
N VAL A 16 -14.94 20.62 33.90
CA VAL A 16 -14.21 21.61 33.10
C VAL A 16 -15.22 22.21 32.11
N PRO A 17 -15.68 23.46 32.29
CA PRO A 17 -16.50 24.16 31.33
C PRO A 17 -15.59 25.05 30.47
N GLY A 18 -15.47 24.75 29.18
CA GLY A 18 -14.70 25.60 28.27
C GLY A 18 -14.64 24.97 26.91
N ILE A 19 -15.07 25.72 25.89
CA ILE A 19 -15.16 25.36 24.46
C ILE A 19 -16.59 24.98 24.05
N LEU A 20 -17.48 25.96 24.17
CA LEU A 20 -18.76 25.99 23.47
C LEU A 20 -19.06 27.45 23.10
N LEU A 21 -18.25 28.04 22.20
CA LEU A 21 -18.54 29.38 21.66
C LEU A 21 -17.79 29.82 20.38
N VAL A 22 -17.20 28.94 19.57
CA VAL A 22 -16.60 29.40 18.28
C VAL A 22 -16.72 28.34 17.17
N VAL A 23 -17.92 27.97 16.73
CA VAL A 23 -18.17 27.51 15.34
C VAL A 23 -19.59 27.93 14.92
N ALA A 24 -19.90 29.21 15.10
CA ALA A 24 -21.00 29.86 14.41
C ALA A 24 -20.35 30.85 13.44
N LEU A 25 -20.11 30.40 12.21
CA LEU A 25 -19.88 31.17 10.97
C LEU A 25 -19.02 30.33 10.03
N LEU A 26 -19.65 29.73 9.01
CA LEU A 26 -19.14 29.57 7.64
C LEU A 26 -20.19 28.81 6.80
N LEU A 27 -21.26 29.53 6.46
CA LEU A 27 -22.13 29.21 5.33
C LEU A 27 -21.83 30.23 4.23
N PHE A 28 -21.13 29.81 3.18
CA PHE A 28 -21.16 30.42 1.84
C PHE A 28 -20.88 29.28 0.86
N ALA A 29 -21.92 28.73 0.20
CA ALA A 29 -22.44 29.16 -1.09
C ALA A 29 -21.52 28.77 -2.26
N GLY A 30 -21.98 27.85 -3.11
CA GLY A 30 -21.31 27.49 -4.36
C GLY A 30 -21.90 26.26 -5.04
N CYS A 31 -23.08 26.40 -5.65
CA CYS A 31 -23.62 25.45 -6.61
C CYS A 31 -22.95 25.66 -7.98
N VAL A 32 -22.38 24.60 -8.58
CA VAL A 32 -22.17 24.41 -10.04
C VAL A 32 -22.13 22.87 -10.20
N GLY A 33 -23.13 22.15 -10.68
CA GLY A 33 -23.78 22.19 -11.99
C GLY A 33 -23.47 20.83 -12.68
N PRO A 34 -24.45 20.05 -13.18
CA PRO A 34 -24.20 18.73 -13.76
C PRO A 34 -23.71 18.86 -15.19
N PHE A 35 -22.64 18.13 -15.55
CA PHE A 35 -22.19 18.00 -16.92
C PHE A 35 -22.54 16.60 -17.43
N GLU A 36 -23.55 16.54 -18.30
CA GLU A 36 -23.84 15.39 -19.13
C GLU A 36 -24.37 15.92 -20.47
N PRO A 37 -23.70 15.56 -21.58
CA PRO A 37 -24.46 15.13 -22.73
C PRO A 37 -23.89 13.83 -23.33
N GLY A 38 -24.70 12.78 -23.27
CA GLY A 38 -25.31 12.18 -24.46
C GLY A 38 -24.42 11.30 -25.36
N PRO A 39 -24.77 10.00 -25.54
CA PRO A 39 -24.13 9.10 -26.49
C PRO A 39 -24.62 9.38 -27.93
N SER A 40 -23.80 9.06 -28.93
CA SER A 40 -24.27 8.89 -30.30
C SER A 40 -23.85 7.51 -30.81
N GLU A 41 -24.87 6.67 -30.91
CA GLU A 41 -24.92 5.34 -31.48
C GLU A 41 -25.02 5.39 -33.03
N ILE A 42 -24.09 4.70 -33.74
CA ILE A 42 -24.17 3.75 -34.91
C ILE A 42 -25.12 4.07 -36.13
N PRO A 43 -25.25 3.27 -37.23
CA PRO A 43 -24.38 2.34 -38.02
C PRO A 43 -24.48 2.48 -39.58
N GLY A 44 -23.60 1.78 -40.33
CA GLY A 44 -23.74 1.43 -41.77
C GLY A 44 -22.63 2.03 -42.65
N GLU A 45 -21.86 1.31 -43.48
CA GLU A 45 -22.27 0.36 -44.52
C GLU A 45 -21.24 -0.77 -44.79
N GLN A 46 -21.72 -1.72 -45.58
CA GLN A 46 -21.25 -3.07 -45.85
C GLN A 46 -19.98 -3.22 -46.71
N LEU A 47 -19.34 -4.37 -46.45
CA LEU A 47 -18.34 -5.12 -47.20
C LEU A 47 -18.39 -5.01 -48.75
N THR A 48 -17.21 -4.86 -49.37
CA THR A 48 -16.86 -5.59 -50.60
C THR A 48 -15.37 -5.94 -50.59
N VAL A 49 -15.08 -7.21 -50.87
CA VAL A 49 -13.80 -7.92 -50.76
C VAL A 49 -12.93 -7.67 -51.99
N MET A 50 -11.62 -7.42 -51.81
CA MET A 50 -10.59 -7.85 -52.77
C MET A 50 -9.21 -8.02 -52.08
N PRO A 51 -8.44 -9.09 -52.34
CA PRO A 51 -7.14 -9.31 -51.73
C PRO A 51 -6.01 -8.71 -52.58
N THR A 52 -5.03 -8.03 -51.97
CA THR A 52 -3.80 -7.52 -52.61
C THR A 52 -2.73 -7.28 -51.53
N PRO A 53 -1.43 -7.51 -51.82
CA PRO A 53 -0.53 -8.27 -50.96
C PRO A 53 0.15 -7.46 -49.85
N THR A 54 0.62 -8.22 -48.87
CA THR A 54 1.49 -7.84 -47.75
C THR A 54 2.62 -6.89 -48.15
N PRO A 55 2.76 -5.70 -47.53
CA PRO A 55 4.00 -4.96 -47.59
C PRO A 55 5.05 -5.64 -46.72
N THR A 56 6.09 -6.17 -47.37
CA THR A 56 7.37 -6.52 -46.75
C THR A 56 7.95 -5.27 -46.11
N VAL A 57 8.00 -5.24 -44.77
CA VAL A 57 8.70 -4.19 -44.02
C VAL A 57 10.18 -4.24 -44.38
N SER A 58 10.62 -3.19 -45.06
CA SER A 58 12.02 -2.88 -45.35
C SER A 58 12.75 -2.63 -44.03
N ALA A 59 13.70 -3.49 -43.70
CA ALA A 59 14.66 -3.21 -42.65
C ALA A 59 15.71 -2.25 -43.21
N GLU A 60 15.59 -0.96 -42.90
CA GLU A 60 16.62 0.04 -43.19
C GLU A 60 17.18 0.61 -41.88
N GLN A 61 18.35 0.05 -41.55
CA GLN A 61 19.57 0.67 -41.03
C GLN A 61 19.57 1.40 -39.67
N THR A 62 20.28 0.74 -38.75
CA THR A 62 21.49 1.25 -38.05
C THR A 62 21.43 2.67 -37.50
N SER A 63 21.14 2.76 -36.20
CA SER A 63 21.65 3.85 -35.37
C SER A 63 22.89 3.35 -34.63
N THR A 64 24.08 3.68 -35.14
CA THR A 64 25.34 3.52 -34.42
C THR A 64 25.41 4.61 -33.36
N GLN A 65 25.01 4.33 -32.12
CA GLN A 65 25.35 5.19 -30.99
C GLN A 65 26.58 4.64 -30.28
N THR A 66 27.72 5.29 -30.54
CA THR A 66 28.91 5.21 -29.70
C THR A 66 28.60 5.92 -28.38
N LEU A 67 28.09 5.20 -27.37
CA LEU A 67 27.81 5.81 -26.07
C LEU A 67 29.08 5.86 -25.21
N ARG A 68 29.68 7.04 -25.23
CA ARG A 68 30.62 7.59 -24.25
C ARG A 68 30.12 7.36 -22.82
N ASN A 69 30.99 6.87 -21.95
CA ASN A 69 30.79 6.70 -20.51
C ASN A 69 30.10 7.92 -19.87
N GLY A 70 28.79 7.81 -19.66
CA GLY A 70 27.99 8.61 -18.74
C GLY A 70 27.30 7.64 -17.77
N PRO A 71 26.88 8.09 -16.57
CA PRO A 71 26.12 7.23 -15.67
C PRO A 71 24.87 6.77 -16.43
N ALA A 72 24.75 5.45 -16.61
CA ALA A 72 23.64 4.86 -17.33
C ALA A 72 22.33 5.33 -16.70
N GLU A 73 21.60 6.18 -17.39
CA GLU A 73 20.17 6.35 -17.16
C GLU A 73 19.57 4.96 -17.32
N LEU A 74 19.15 4.34 -16.22
CA LEU A 74 18.60 2.99 -16.25
C LEU A 74 17.39 3.01 -17.18
N ALA A 75 17.52 2.40 -18.36
CA ALA A 75 16.41 2.17 -19.25
C ALA A 75 15.36 1.33 -18.48
N THR A 76 14.14 1.86 -18.38
CA THR A 76 12.97 1.23 -17.71
C THR A 76 12.59 -0.13 -18.32
N SER A 77 13.10 -0.46 -19.51
CA SER A 77 13.00 -1.77 -20.16
C SER A 77 14.18 -1.92 -21.13
N GLY A 78 14.80 -3.09 -21.16
CA GLY A 78 15.95 -3.38 -22.03
C GLY A 78 16.02 -4.85 -22.42
N TYR A 79 17.01 -5.18 -23.26
CA TYR A 79 17.32 -6.57 -23.60
C TYR A 79 18.66 -6.95 -23.01
N ILE A 80 18.73 -8.09 -22.31
CA ILE A 80 20.00 -8.69 -21.90
C ILE A 80 20.38 -9.70 -22.98
N GLU A 81 21.54 -9.50 -23.59
CA GLU A 81 22.13 -10.47 -24.51
C GLU A 81 22.62 -11.69 -23.73
N ARG A 82 22.13 -12.89 -24.08
CA ARG A 82 22.59 -14.18 -23.57
C ARG A 82 23.07 -15.03 -24.75
N SER A 83 23.81 -16.12 -24.46
CA SER A 83 24.37 -17.02 -25.48
C SER A 83 23.34 -17.63 -26.45
N TYR A 84 22.06 -17.57 -26.11
CA TYR A 84 20.93 -18.05 -26.91
C TYR A 84 19.97 -16.93 -27.38
N GLY A 85 20.39 -15.66 -27.30
CA GLY A 85 19.63 -14.52 -27.81
C GLY A 85 19.27 -13.47 -26.76
N TYR A 86 18.41 -12.53 -27.17
CA TYR A 86 17.98 -11.40 -26.35
C TYR A 86 16.79 -11.76 -25.46
N VAL A 87 16.91 -11.51 -24.16
CA VAL A 87 15.81 -11.65 -23.21
C VAL A 87 15.33 -10.27 -22.80
N PRO A 88 14.04 -9.91 -22.96
CA PRO A 88 13.52 -8.67 -22.42
C PRO A 88 13.64 -8.72 -20.89
N TYR A 89 14.26 -7.70 -20.31
CA TYR A 89 14.22 -7.46 -18.87
C TYR A 89 13.51 -6.12 -18.66
N SER A 90 12.48 -6.14 -17.82
CA SER A 90 12.01 -4.92 -17.17
C SER A 90 12.81 -4.76 -15.89
N THR A 91 13.25 -3.54 -15.61
CA THR A 91 13.71 -3.23 -14.25
C THR A 91 12.49 -3.43 -13.34
N PRO A 92 12.57 -4.27 -12.29
CA PRO A 92 11.46 -4.43 -11.36
C PRO A 92 11.02 -3.06 -10.86
N PRO A 93 9.71 -2.77 -10.80
CA PRO A 93 9.23 -1.47 -10.36
C PRO A 93 9.84 -1.15 -8.98
N GLU A 94 10.47 0.01 -8.84
CA GLU A 94 11.01 0.40 -7.54
C GLU A 94 9.87 0.60 -6.55
N HIS A 95 9.73 -0.33 -5.60
CA HIS A 95 8.79 -0.22 -4.50
C HIS A 95 9.40 0.70 -3.43
N ARG A 96 8.89 1.93 -3.30
CA ARG A 96 9.29 2.84 -2.21
C ARG A 96 8.24 2.78 -1.11
N LEU A 97 8.54 2.01 -0.06
CA LEU A 97 7.65 1.83 1.08
C LEU A 97 8.25 2.49 2.32
N THR A 98 7.44 3.26 3.04
CA THR A 98 7.83 3.88 4.30
C THR A 98 6.95 3.39 5.44
N MET A 99 7.54 2.77 6.45
CA MET A 99 6.86 2.48 7.71
C MET A 99 6.74 3.79 8.51
N ILE A 100 5.54 4.36 8.61
CA ILE A 100 5.29 5.59 9.35
C ILE A 100 5.32 5.31 10.84
N GLU A 101 4.62 4.25 11.26
CA GLU A 101 4.58 3.83 12.66
C GLU A 101 4.28 2.33 12.76
N SER A 102 4.73 1.72 13.85
CA SER A 102 4.37 0.36 14.22
C SER A 102 4.34 0.22 15.73
N ASN A 103 3.31 -0.41 16.27
CA ASN A 103 3.16 -0.70 17.69
C ASN A 103 2.47 -2.07 17.89
N SER A 104 2.38 -2.53 19.12
CA SER A 104 1.73 -3.78 19.50
C SER A 104 0.81 -3.58 20.71
N ARG A 105 -0.31 -4.30 20.74
CA ARG A 105 -1.19 -4.39 21.91
C ARG A 105 -1.61 -5.83 22.16
N LYS A 106 -2.13 -6.10 23.36
CA LYS A 106 -2.83 -7.34 23.68
C LYS A 106 -4.31 -7.20 23.37
N ASP A 107 -4.92 -8.22 22.77
CA ASP A 107 -6.38 -8.31 22.66
C ASP A 107 -7.01 -8.86 23.95
N ALA A 108 -8.34 -9.02 23.96
CA ALA A 108 -9.07 -9.53 25.12
C ALA A 108 -8.71 -10.99 25.47
N SER A 109 -8.19 -11.75 24.51
CA SER A 109 -7.72 -13.13 24.67
C SER A 109 -6.25 -13.21 25.06
N GLY A 110 -5.54 -12.07 25.15
CA GLY A 110 -4.12 -11.99 25.46
C GLY A 110 -3.20 -12.21 24.25
N ASN A 111 -3.74 -12.33 23.04
CA ASN A 111 -2.93 -12.42 21.82
C ASN A 111 -2.30 -11.07 21.49
N ILE A 112 -1.13 -11.11 20.89
CA ILE A 112 -0.42 -9.93 20.43
C ILE A 112 -0.94 -9.54 19.05
N ILE A 113 -1.35 -8.27 18.94
CA ILE A 113 -1.73 -7.65 17.69
C ILE A 113 -0.74 -6.53 17.39
N ILE A 114 -0.04 -6.65 16.26
CA ILE A 114 0.83 -5.59 15.73
C ILE A 114 -0.02 -4.72 14.79
N TYR A 115 0.11 -3.41 14.89
CA TYR A 115 -0.64 -2.46 14.08
C TYR A 115 0.21 -1.24 13.77
N GLY A 116 -0.17 -0.48 12.74
CA GLY A 116 0.58 0.71 12.36
C GLY A 116 0.12 1.30 11.05
N ARG A 117 1.00 2.10 10.47
CA ARG A 117 0.77 2.78 9.18
C ARG A 117 1.99 2.65 8.28
N MET A 118 1.74 2.30 7.03
CA MET A 118 2.75 2.23 5.98
C MET A 118 2.29 3.02 4.78
N LYS A 119 3.20 3.72 4.10
CA LYS A 119 2.90 4.51 2.90
C LYS A 119 3.66 3.98 1.69
N ASN A 120 2.96 3.90 0.56
CA ASN A 120 3.56 3.67 -0.74
C ASN A 120 3.96 5.02 -1.35
N GLU A 121 5.25 5.34 -1.29
CA GLU A 121 5.87 6.49 -1.96
C GLU A 121 6.37 6.12 -3.38
N GLY A 122 6.10 4.89 -3.81
CA GLY A 122 6.44 4.38 -5.13
C GLY A 122 5.59 5.05 -6.20
N PRO A 123 6.09 5.09 -7.46
CA PRO A 123 5.35 5.68 -8.57
C PRO A 123 4.14 4.84 -9.03
N GLY A 124 4.03 3.58 -8.57
CA GLY A 124 3.00 2.63 -8.99
C GLY A 124 2.30 1.93 -7.83
N SER A 125 1.14 1.37 -8.13
CA SER A 125 0.37 0.54 -7.19
C SER A 125 1.01 -0.83 -7.05
N LEU A 126 0.98 -1.37 -5.84
CA LEU A 126 1.35 -2.76 -5.57
C LEU A 126 0.12 -3.64 -5.73
N SER A 127 0.24 -4.74 -6.48
CA SER A 127 -0.77 -5.78 -6.53
C SER A 127 -0.90 -6.50 -5.19
N TYR A 128 0.23 -6.69 -4.50
CA TYR A 128 0.28 -7.33 -3.20
C TYR A 128 1.41 -6.76 -2.33
N LEU A 129 1.13 -6.61 -1.04
CA LEU A 129 2.13 -6.28 -0.03
C LEU A 129 1.90 -7.16 1.21
N GLN A 130 2.95 -7.82 1.67
CA GLN A 130 2.98 -8.50 2.97
C GLN A 130 4.14 -7.99 3.82
N VAL A 131 3.83 -7.70 5.09
CA VAL A 131 4.82 -7.41 6.13
C VAL A 131 4.82 -8.55 7.12
N THR A 132 6.00 -9.11 7.38
CA THR A 132 6.21 -10.16 8.37
C THR A 132 6.95 -9.58 9.57
N PHE A 133 6.46 -9.86 10.77
CA PHE A 133 7.04 -9.45 12.04
C PHE A 133 7.47 -10.67 12.84
N ASN A 134 8.64 -10.61 13.47
CA ASN A 134 9.09 -11.59 14.45
C ASN A 134 8.82 -11.06 15.84
N LEU A 135 8.24 -11.90 16.70
CA LEU A 135 7.95 -11.59 18.10
C LEU A 135 9.00 -12.23 19.00
N TYR A 136 9.46 -11.50 20.02
CA TYR A 136 10.52 -11.95 20.92
C TYR A 136 10.13 -11.79 22.39
N ASP A 137 10.70 -12.64 23.23
CA ASP A 137 10.68 -12.47 24.69
C ASP A 137 11.76 -11.49 25.17
N ASN A 138 11.84 -11.26 26.49
CA ASN A 138 12.83 -10.38 27.10
C ASN A 138 14.28 -10.85 26.90
N SER A 139 14.48 -12.15 26.67
CA SER A 139 15.79 -12.77 26.47
C SER A 139 16.22 -12.77 25.00
N GLY A 140 15.34 -12.35 24.09
CA GLY A 140 15.57 -12.34 22.65
C GLY A 140 15.26 -13.66 21.95
N ASN A 141 14.56 -14.58 22.60
CA ASN A 141 14.10 -15.81 21.95
C ASN A 141 12.92 -15.51 21.02
N LEU A 142 12.90 -16.12 19.84
CA LEU A 142 11.79 -16.02 18.89
C LEU A 142 10.57 -16.77 19.43
N LEU A 143 9.45 -16.06 19.58
CA LEU A 143 8.16 -16.60 20.02
C LEU A 143 7.26 -17.02 18.86
N GLY A 144 7.40 -16.36 17.71
CA GLY A 144 6.59 -16.62 16.52
C GLY A 144 6.59 -15.45 15.55
N ASN A 145 5.72 -15.53 14.54
CA ASN A 145 5.59 -14.53 13.49
C ASN A 145 4.16 -14.00 13.41
N ALA A 146 4.01 -12.71 13.14
CA ALA A 146 2.75 -12.09 12.77
C ALA A 146 2.84 -11.57 11.33
N HIS A 147 1.72 -11.62 10.62
CA HIS A 147 1.64 -11.22 9.22
C HIS A 147 0.55 -10.18 9.05
N ALA A 148 0.84 -9.14 8.27
CA ALA A 148 -0.17 -8.21 7.77
C ALA A 148 -0.01 -8.17 6.25
N HIS A 149 -1.12 -8.16 5.52
CA HIS A 149 -1.09 -8.02 4.06
C HIS A 149 -2.19 -7.11 3.54
N VAL A 150 -1.99 -6.60 2.34
CA VAL A 150 -2.95 -5.80 1.58
C VAL A 150 -2.79 -6.09 0.09
N GLU A 151 -3.91 -6.10 -0.63
CA GLU A 151 -3.96 -6.18 -2.08
C GLU A 151 -4.27 -4.80 -2.67
N TYR A 152 -3.78 -4.54 -3.88
CA TYR A 152 -4.04 -3.31 -4.63
C TYR A 152 -3.69 -2.02 -3.86
N PHE A 153 -2.48 -1.98 -3.27
CA PHE A 153 -2.00 -0.83 -2.50
C PHE A 153 -1.48 0.29 -3.41
N GLY A 154 -2.33 1.29 -3.64
CA GLY A 154 -2.11 2.35 -4.61
C GLY A 154 -0.89 3.25 -4.32
N ALA A 155 -0.32 3.82 -5.38
CA ALA A 155 0.71 4.85 -5.26
C ALA A 155 0.21 6.04 -4.41
N GLY A 156 1.05 6.55 -3.52
CA GLY A 156 0.75 7.65 -2.60
C GLY A 156 -0.17 7.29 -1.42
N GLN A 157 -0.76 6.10 -1.40
CA GLN A 157 -1.70 5.71 -0.34
C GLN A 157 -0.99 5.36 0.97
N THR A 158 -1.70 5.54 2.07
CA THR A 158 -1.31 5.08 3.40
C THR A 158 -2.22 3.95 3.84
N TRP A 159 -1.64 2.80 4.15
CA TRP A 159 -2.33 1.64 4.68
C TRP A 159 -2.23 1.62 6.21
N HIS A 160 -3.38 1.60 6.87
CA HIS A 160 -3.49 1.36 8.31
C HIS A 160 -3.62 -0.15 8.52
N PHE A 161 -2.52 -0.79 8.89
CA PHE A 161 -2.48 -2.24 8.98
C PHE A 161 -2.76 -2.72 10.40
N GLN A 162 -3.32 -3.92 10.46
CA GLN A 162 -3.35 -4.76 11.65
C GLN A 162 -2.94 -6.17 11.22
N ALA A 163 -1.94 -6.72 11.90
CA ALA A 163 -1.51 -8.09 11.67
C ALA A 163 -2.46 -9.09 12.33
N ASP A 164 -2.41 -10.33 11.84
CA ASP A 164 -3.12 -11.44 12.45
C ASP A 164 -2.70 -11.60 13.93
N PRO A 165 -3.65 -11.80 14.87
CA PRO A 165 -3.32 -11.99 16.27
C PRO A 165 -2.47 -13.24 16.50
N VAL A 166 -1.40 -13.12 17.30
CA VAL A 166 -0.49 -14.23 17.60
C VAL A 166 -0.50 -14.55 19.10
N PRO A 167 -0.73 -15.80 19.50
CA PRO A 167 -0.54 -16.21 20.89
C PRO A 167 0.97 -16.22 21.21
N ALA A 168 1.43 -15.24 22.01
CA ALA A 168 2.83 -15.12 22.39
C ALA A 168 2.97 -14.82 23.89
N THR A 169 3.01 -15.89 24.69
CA THR A 169 3.29 -15.79 26.13
C THR A 169 4.68 -15.19 26.34
N ASN A 170 4.81 -14.26 27.30
CA ASN A 170 6.06 -13.53 27.61
C ASN A 170 6.58 -12.61 26.49
N TYR A 171 5.74 -12.23 25.52
CA TYR A 171 6.07 -11.22 24.53
C TYR A 171 6.58 -9.91 25.16
N GLN A 172 7.70 -9.41 24.62
CA GLN A 172 8.25 -8.09 24.98
C GLN A 172 8.37 -7.12 23.81
N TYR A 173 8.85 -7.58 22.65
CA TYR A 173 9.05 -6.70 21.50
C TYR A 173 8.97 -7.46 20.18
N PHE A 174 8.78 -6.73 19.08
CA PHE A 174 8.83 -7.28 17.73
C PHE A 174 9.91 -6.59 16.87
N LYS A 175 10.25 -7.23 15.76
CA LYS A 175 11.06 -6.64 14.68
C LYS A 175 10.39 -6.94 13.34
N ILE A 176 10.50 -6.02 12.37
CA ILE A 176 10.17 -6.33 10.99
C ILE A 176 11.18 -7.36 10.49
N ALA A 177 10.69 -8.49 10.01
CA ALA A 177 11.49 -9.60 9.51
C ALA A 177 11.58 -9.60 7.98
N GLY A 178 10.54 -9.12 7.31
CA GLY A 178 10.52 -9.03 5.86
C GLY A 178 9.35 -8.23 5.32
N VAL A 179 9.56 -7.66 4.15
CA VAL A 179 8.54 -6.98 3.34
C VAL A 179 8.58 -7.60 1.95
N MET A 180 7.46 -8.13 1.50
CA MET A 180 7.30 -8.69 0.15
C MET A 180 6.29 -7.82 -0.60
N ALA A 181 6.70 -7.28 -1.73
CA ALA A 181 5.89 -6.42 -2.59
C ALA A 181 5.90 -6.95 -4.02
N GLN A 182 4.77 -6.83 -4.71
CA GLN A 182 4.57 -7.23 -6.10
C GLN A 182 3.84 -6.15 -6.88
#